data_AF-A6I5G9-F1
#
_entry.id   AF-A6I5G9-F1
#
_cell.length_a   1.000
_cell.length_b   1.000
_cell.length_c   1.000
_cell.angle_alpha   90.00
_cell.angle_beta   90.00
_cell.angle_gamma   90.00
#
_symmetry.space_group_name_H-M   'P 1'
#
loop_
_entity.id
_entity.type
_entity.pdbx_description
1 polymer ?
#
loop_
_entity_poly.entity_id
_entity_poly.type
_entity_poly.pdbx_seq_one_letter_code
_entity_poly.pdbx_strand_id
1 'polypeptide(L)'
;MGVQLPEVLENGVYKCPTPDGRFPQVAGIEFRFDPDAEPGHQVIRDTVKVQGQHLQKKKVYLLAIREYIANGKDGYGMFDPKTAQVLATVAMHPFESRKILQGKKKCRSGHRMSLIMTTNKSPSLT
;
A
#
# COMPACT_ATOMS: atom_id res chain seq x y z
N MET A 1 1.91 0.05 -15.61
CA MET A 1 1.61 1.50 -15.55
C MET A 1 0.99 1.75 -14.18
N GLY A 2 1.49 2.73 -13.43
CA GLY A 2 1.11 2.93 -12.02
C GLY A 2 -0.31 3.46 -11.86
N VAL A 3 -1.06 2.91 -10.91
CA VAL A 3 -2.36 3.42 -10.48
C VAL A 3 -2.17 4.80 -9.85
N GLN A 4 -2.94 5.80 -10.27
CA GLN A 4 -2.90 7.13 -9.66
C GLN A 4 -3.74 7.14 -8.39
N LEU A 5 -3.12 7.46 -7.24
CA LEU A 5 -3.80 7.50 -5.95
C LEU A 5 -5.10 8.34 -5.95
N PRO A 6 -5.17 9.52 -6.59
CA PRO A 6 -6.40 10.29 -6.65
C PRO A 6 -7.57 9.52 -7.29
N GLU A 7 -7.33 8.80 -8.38
CA GLU A 7 -8.38 8.03 -9.08
C GLU A 7 -8.95 6.91 -8.21
N VAL A 8 -8.11 6.29 -7.38
CA VAL A 8 -8.53 5.29 -6.39
C VAL A 8 -9.46 5.93 -5.35
N LEU A 9 -9.10 7.12 -4.87
CA LEU A 9 -9.91 7.84 -3.90
C LEU A 9 -11.25 8.29 -4.51
N GLU A 10 -11.24 8.77 -5.76
CA GLU A 10 -12.45 9.17 -6.51
C GLU A 10 -13.44 8.00 -6.64
N ASN A 11 -12.96 6.80 -7.03
CA ASN A 11 -13.82 5.61 -7.07
C ASN A 11 -14.43 5.27 -5.71
N GLY A 12 -13.67 5.52 -4.63
CA GLY A 12 -14.11 5.26 -3.27
C GLY A 12 -15.20 6.21 -2.76
N VAL A 13 -15.17 7.48 -3.18
CA VAL A 13 -16.15 8.49 -2.75
C VAL A 13 -17.34 8.65 -3.70
N TYR A 14 -17.28 8.05 -4.90
CA TYR A 14 -18.25 8.20 -5.99
C TYR A 14 -19.75 8.19 -5.60
N LYS A 15 -20.13 7.38 -4.59
CA LYS A 15 -21.53 7.26 -4.12
C LYS A 15 -21.80 7.82 -2.74
N CYS A 16 -20.82 8.46 -2.09
CA CYS A 16 -21.01 9.05 -0.77
C CYS A 16 -22.10 10.14 -0.86
N PRO A 17 -23.07 10.21 0.07
CA PRO A 17 -23.17 9.52 1.37
C PRO A 17 -23.96 8.19 1.38
N THR A 18 -24.32 7.64 0.22
CA THR A 18 -25.01 6.34 0.13
C THR A 18 -24.18 5.26 0.82
N PRO A 19 -24.78 4.37 1.64
CA PRO A 19 -24.07 3.25 2.26
C PRO A 19 -23.65 2.24 1.18
N ASP A 20 -22.49 2.48 0.57
CA ASP A 20 -21.84 1.60 -0.38
C ASP A 20 -20.50 1.11 0.23
N GLY A 21 -20.17 -0.16 0.03
CA GLY A 21 -18.95 -0.78 0.57
C GLY A 21 -17.65 -0.22 -0.03
N ARG A 22 -17.74 0.60 -1.07
CA ARG A 22 -16.62 1.23 -1.77
C ARG A 22 -15.84 2.25 -0.97
N PHE A 23 -16.45 2.84 0.06
CA PHE A 23 -15.84 3.93 0.82
C PHE A 23 -14.52 3.47 1.48
N PRO A 24 -13.38 4.11 1.17
CA PRO A 24 -12.08 3.60 1.56
C PRO A 24 -11.78 3.94 3.02
N GLN A 25 -11.55 2.91 3.82
CA GLN A 25 -10.87 3.08 5.10
C GLN A 25 -9.37 3.17 4.84
N VAL A 26 -8.79 4.32 5.19
CA VAL A 26 -7.38 4.63 4.90
C VAL A 26 -6.56 4.74 6.18
N ALA A 27 -5.27 4.42 6.06
CA ALA A 27 -4.27 4.65 7.09
C ALA A 27 -3.05 5.31 6.45
N GLY A 28 -2.56 6.40 7.04
CA GLY A 28 -1.45 7.17 6.49
C GLY A 28 -1.77 7.91 5.18
N ILE A 29 -3.05 8.02 4.82
CA ILE A 29 -3.56 8.89 3.75
C ILE A 29 -4.59 9.83 4.38
N GLU A 30 -4.51 11.10 4.04
CA GLU A 30 -5.49 12.12 4.40
C GLU A 30 -5.98 12.79 3.12
N PHE A 31 -7.28 13.04 3.00
CA PHE A 31 -7.84 13.77 1.87
C PHE A 31 -9.18 14.38 2.28
N ARG A 32 -9.61 15.39 1.52
CA ARG A 32 -10.96 15.94 1.59
C ARG A 32 -11.68 15.65 0.29
N PHE A 33 -13.00 15.53 0.38
CA PHE A 33 -13.86 15.39 -0.79
C PHE A 33 -15.13 16.20 -0.61
N ASP A 34 -15.74 16.56 -1.73
CA ASP A 34 -17.03 17.23 -1.84
C ASP A 34 -18.04 16.24 -2.46
N PRO A 35 -19.05 15.77 -1.71
CA PRO A 35 -20.04 14.83 -2.22
C PRO A 35 -20.99 15.45 -3.26
N ASP A 36 -21.12 16.78 -3.29
CA ASP A 36 -22.01 17.50 -4.20
C ASP A 36 -21.32 17.83 -5.54
N ALA A 37 -20.01 17.59 -5.64
CA ALA A 37 -19.25 17.80 -6.86
C ALA A 37 -19.53 16.72 -7.92
N GLU A 38 -19.28 17.10 -9.18
CA GLU A 38 -19.43 16.20 -10.32
C GLU A 38 -18.61 14.91 -10.13
N PRO A 39 -19.17 13.74 -10.49
CA PRO A 39 -18.47 12.48 -10.28
C PRO A 39 -17.09 12.45 -10.96
N GLY A 40 -16.06 12.02 -10.22
CA GLY A 40 -14.67 12.05 -10.68
C GLY A 40 -13.90 13.35 -10.38
N HIS A 41 -14.59 14.35 -9.80
CA HIS A 41 -14.01 15.59 -9.27
C HIS A 41 -14.34 15.79 -7.79
N GLN A 42 -14.77 14.73 -7.10
CA GLN A 42 -15.20 14.81 -5.71
C GLN A 42 -13.99 14.95 -4.79
N VAL A 43 -12.84 14.35 -5.11
CA VAL A 43 -11.64 14.46 -4.29
C VAL A 43 -10.91 15.78 -4.55
N ILE A 44 -10.71 16.56 -3.49
CA ILE A 44 -9.95 17.80 -3.56
C ILE A 44 -8.46 17.45 -3.61
N ARG A 45 -7.92 17.30 -4.82
CA ARG A 45 -6.59 16.72 -5.09
C ARG A 45 -5.44 17.34 -4.30
N ASP A 46 -5.46 18.66 -4.10
CA ASP A 46 -4.40 19.38 -3.39
C ASP A 46 -4.40 19.12 -1.87
N THR A 47 -5.48 18.53 -1.34
CA THR A 47 -5.57 18.12 0.06
C THR A 47 -5.04 16.71 0.32
N VAL A 48 -4.73 15.95 -0.74
CA VAL A 48 -4.27 14.57 -0.61
C VAL A 48 -2.86 14.56 -0.03
N LYS A 49 -2.71 13.95 1.15
CA LYS A 49 -1.45 13.72 1.83
C LYS A 49 -1.21 12.23 2.05
N VAL A 50 0.04 11.82 1.95
CA VAL A 50 0.53 10.48 2.26
C VAL A 50 1.61 10.62 3.33
N GLN A 51 1.43 9.99 4.48
CA GLN A 51 2.33 10.08 5.64
C GLN A 51 2.62 11.55 6.03
N GLY A 52 1.58 12.38 6.07
CA GLY A 52 1.67 13.81 6.40
C GLY A 52 2.26 14.71 5.31
N GLN A 53 2.74 14.16 4.18
CA GLN A 53 3.30 14.93 3.08
C GLN A 53 2.33 15.04 1.90
N HIS A 54 2.26 16.20 1.26
CA HIS A 54 1.45 16.37 0.06
C HIS A 54 1.84 15.39 -1.05
N LEU A 55 0.84 14.92 -1.79
CA LEU A 55 1.01 13.99 -2.89
C LEU A 55 1.95 14.56 -3.97
N GLN A 56 2.97 13.80 -4.34
CA GLN A 56 3.93 14.16 -5.38
C GLN A 56 3.60 13.39 -6.67
N LYS A 57 3.25 14.12 -7.74
CA LYS A 57 2.74 13.55 -9.00
C LYS A 57 3.66 12.50 -9.66
N LYS A 58 4.98 12.62 -9.48
CA LYS A 58 5.98 11.73 -10.10
C LYS A 58 6.53 10.66 -9.14
N LYS A 59 6.05 10.63 -7.89
CA LYS A 59 6.53 9.69 -6.88
C LYS A 59 5.74 8.40 -6.95
N VAL A 60 6.44 7.27 -6.85
CA VAL A 60 5.82 5.95 -6.71
C VAL A 60 5.52 5.72 -5.22
N TYR A 61 4.28 5.36 -4.92
CA TYR A 61 3.82 5.03 -3.58
C TYR A 61 3.53 3.53 -3.50
N LEU A 62 3.91 2.92 -2.39
CA LEU A 62 3.50 1.56 -2.07
C LEU A 62 2.18 1.62 -1.33
N LEU A 63 1.21 0.83 -1.79
CA LEU A 63 -0.12 0.74 -1.20
C LEU A 63 -0.37 -0.70 -0.73
N ALA A 64 -0.91 -0.84 0.47
CA ALA A 64 -1.42 -2.10 0.97
C ALA A 64 -2.95 -2.07 0.86
N ILE A 65 -3.51 -3.01 0.11
CA ILE A 65 -4.95 -3.17 -0.08
C ILE A 65 -5.37 -4.60 0.22
N ARG A 66 -6.66 -4.80 0.49
CA ARG A 66 -7.24 -6.15 0.57
C ARG A 66 -7.21 -6.80 -0.81
N GLU A 67 -7.03 -8.12 -0.84
CA GLU A 67 -7.04 -8.91 -2.07
C GLU A 67 -8.34 -8.73 -2.88
N TYR A 68 -9.49 -8.57 -2.20
CA TYR A 68 -10.77 -8.27 -2.85
C TYR A 68 -10.69 -7.04 -3.77
N ILE A 69 -10.12 -5.93 -3.27
CA ILE A 69 -9.93 -4.69 -4.02
C ILE A 69 -8.86 -4.86 -5.09
N ALA A 70 -7.77 -5.57 -4.78
CA ALA A 70 -6.70 -5.87 -5.74
C ALA A 70 -7.19 -6.66 -6.96
N ASN A 71 -8.25 -7.47 -6.79
CA ASN A 71 -8.90 -8.23 -7.85
C ASN A 71 -9.98 -7.44 -8.61
N GLY A 72 -10.00 -6.11 -8.49
CA GLY A 72 -10.88 -5.24 -9.27
C GLY A 72 -12.33 -5.16 -8.80
N LYS A 73 -12.62 -5.65 -7.58
CA LYS A 73 -13.97 -5.58 -7.02
C LYS A 73 -14.30 -4.15 -6.61
N ASP A 74 -15.58 -3.84 -6.39
CA ASP A 74 -16.04 -2.50 -5.97
C ASP A 74 -15.64 -1.35 -6.93
N GLY A 75 -15.45 -1.67 -8.21
CA GLY A 75 -15.06 -0.70 -9.23
C GLY A 75 -13.56 -0.39 -9.26
N TYR A 76 -12.75 -1.02 -8.40
CA TYR A 76 -11.32 -0.81 -8.32
C TYR A 76 -10.52 -1.58 -9.40
N GLY A 77 -11.04 -1.63 -10.63
CA GLY A 77 -10.46 -2.38 -11.76
C GLY A 77 -9.10 -1.88 -12.25
N MET A 78 -8.58 -0.78 -11.70
CA MET A 78 -7.27 -0.23 -12.04
C MET A 78 -6.10 -1.01 -11.43
N PHE A 79 -6.34 -1.85 -10.42
CA PHE A 79 -5.28 -2.67 -9.83
C PHE A 79 -4.99 -3.93 -10.66
N ASP A 80 -3.70 -4.26 -10.81
CA ASP A 80 -3.26 -5.54 -11.38
C ASP A 80 -2.68 -6.43 -10.25
N PRO A 81 -3.40 -7.47 -9.79
CA PRO A 81 -2.97 -8.32 -8.69
C PRO A 81 -1.70 -9.11 -9.03
N LYS A 82 -1.36 -9.31 -10.31
CA LYS A 82 -0.14 -10.01 -10.73
C LYS A 82 1.13 -9.25 -10.35
N THR A 83 1.01 -7.95 -10.12
CA THR A 83 2.12 -7.08 -9.73
C THR A 83 2.25 -6.92 -8.22
N ALA A 84 1.29 -7.43 -7.44
CA ALA A 84 1.24 -7.28 -5.99
C ALA A 84 1.90 -8.46 -5.27
N GLN A 85 2.60 -8.17 -4.16
CA GLN A 85 3.06 -9.21 -3.24
C GLN A 85 2.01 -9.45 -2.16
N VAL A 86 1.69 -10.71 -1.89
CA VAL A 86 0.77 -11.07 -0.80
C VAL A 86 1.42 -10.70 0.54
N LEU A 87 0.68 -10.00 1.41
CA LEU A 87 1.22 -9.47 2.67
C LEU A 87 1.80 -10.58 3.57
N ALA A 88 1.16 -11.74 3.64
CA ALA A 88 1.67 -12.90 4.37
C ALA A 88 3.06 -13.32 3.86
N THR A 89 3.26 -13.33 2.54
CA THR A 89 4.56 -13.61 1.91
C THR A 89 5.60 -12.57 2.30
N VAL A 90 5.26 -11.28 2.25
CA VAL A 90 6.14 -10.18 2.66
C VAL A 90 6.53 -10.28 4.14
N ALA A 91 5.59 -10.63 5.02
CA ALA A 91 5.83 -10.76 6.45
C ALA A 91 6.65 -12.02 6.81
N MET A 92 6.40 -13.14 6.12
CA MET A 92 7.07 -14.42 6.39
C MET A 92 8.52 -14.46 5.87
N HIS A 93 8.81 -13.78 4.76
CA HIS A 93 10.14 -13.79 4.13
C HIS A 93 11.29 -13.34 5.09
N PRO A 94 11.15 -12.29 5.90
CA PRO A 94 12.12 -11.93 6.93
C PRO A 94 12.39 -13.03 7.97
N PHE A 95 11.37 -13.78 8.41
CA PHE A 95 11.55 -14.85 9.40
C PHE A 95 12.29 -16.05 8.81
N GLU A 96 11.94 -16.43 7.59
CA GLU A 96 12.59 -17.54 6.90
C GLU A 96 14.04 -17.21 6.51
N SER A 97 14.32 -15.97 6.11
CA SER A 97 15.71 -15.52 5.85
C SER A 97 16.57 -15.50 7.12
N ARG A 98 16.01 -15.12 8.28
CA ARG A 98 16.72 -15.24 9.57
C ARG A 98 17.08 -16.69 9.90
N LYS A 99 16.19 -17.66 9.66
CA LYS A 99 16.50 -19.09 9.87
C LYS A 99 17.64 -19.58 8.98
N ILE A 100 17.72 -19.07 7.76
CA ILE A 100 18.83 -19.35 6.83
C ILE A 100 20.15 -18.75 7.35
N LEU A 101 20.14 -17.48 7.76
CA LEU A 101 21.33 -16.81 8.32
C LEU A 101 21.82 -17.49 9.61
N GLN A 102 20.91 -18.02 10.42
CA GLN A 102 21.23 -18.78 11.64
C GLN A 102 21.65 -20.23 11.37
N GLY A 103 21.75 -20.66 10.10
CA GLY A 103 22.10 -22.04 9.73
C GLY A 103 21.00 -23.08 10.04
N LYS A 104 19.84 -22.67 10.54
CA LYS A 104 18.71 -23.55 10.88
C LYS A 104 17.94 -24.04 9.66
N LYS A 105 18.16 -23.45 8.49
CA LYS A 105 17.52 -23.83 7.22
C LYS A 105 18.49 -23.65 6.06
N LYS A 106 18.57 -24.64 5.16
CA LYS A 106 19.38 -24.55 3.94
C LYS A 106 18.69 -23.62 2.93
N CYS A 107 19.41 -22.60 2.45
CA CYS A 107 18.92 -21.74 1.37
C CYS A 107 18.85 -22.54 0.07
N ARG A 108 17.67 -22.67 -0.54
CA ARG A 108 17.50 -23.39 -1.81
C ARG A 108 17.44 -22.48 -3.04
N SER A 109 17.20 -21.17 -2.86
CA SER A 109 17.19 -20.20 -3.95
C SER A 109 18.37 -19.23 -3.81
N GLY A 110 18.96 -18.81 -4.93
CA GLY A 110 20.04 -17.81 -4.94
C GLY A 110 19.56 -16.37 -4.69
N HIS A 111 18.27 -16.17 -4.42
CA HIS A 111 17.67 -14.85 -4.27
C HIS A 111 17.90 -14.34 -2.84
N ARG A 112 18.77 -13.33 -2.67
CA ARG A 112 18.97 -12.64 -1.39
C ARG A 112 18.09 -11.40 -1.32
N MET A 113 17.04 -11.47 -0.52
CA MET A 113 16.16 -10.32 -0.25
C MET A 113 16.87 -9.33 0.68
N SER A 114 17.00 -8.07 0.27
CA SER A 114 17.77 -7.00 0.95
C SER A 114 17.15 -6.49 2.26
N LEU A 115 16.14 -7.16 2.81
CA LEU A 115 15.45 -6.69 4.02
C LEU A 115 16.21 -7.11 5.29
N ILE A 116 17.48 -6.70 5.40
CA ILE A 116 18.21 -6.76 6.66
C ILE A 116 18.03 -5.41 7.33
N MET A 117 17.19 -5.37 8.37
CA MET A 117 17.16 -4.24 9.28
C MET A 117 18.47 -4.29 10.09
N THR A 118 19.44 -3.47 9.74
CA THR A 118 20.66 -3.27 10.53
C THR A 118 20.28 -2.47 11.77
N THR A 119 19.82 -3.16 12.82
CA THR A 119 19.91 -2.55 14.16
C THR A 119 21.40 -2.51 14.48
N ASN A 120 22.03 -1.35 14.33
CA ASN A 120 23.32 -1.08 14.96
C ASN A 120 23.07 -1.07 16.46
N LYS A 121 22.99 -2.24 17.09
CA LYS A 121 23.38 -2.35 18.49
C LYS A 121 24.90 -2.31 18.49
N SER A 122 25.44 -1.11 18.73
CA SER A 122 26.77 -1.03 19.32
C SER A 122 26.72 -1.81 20.64
N PRO A 123 27.65 -2.75 20.89
CA PRO A 123 27.83 -3.26 22.24
C PRO A 123 28.37 -2.09 23.05
N SER A 124 27.53 -1.52 23.92
CA SER A 124 28.00 -0.69 25.01
C SER A 124 28.83 -1.58 25.94
N LEU A 125 30.15 -1.56 25.75
CA LEU A 125 31.11 -1.96 26.76
C LEU A 125 31.20 -0.82 27.78
N THR A 126 30.59 -1.03 28.94
CA THR A 126 31.04 -0.55 30.26
C THR A 126 30.42 -1.45 31.31
#